data_AF-A0A2V8G738-F1
#
_entry.id   AF-A0A2V8G738-F1
#
_cell.length_a   1.000
_cell.length_b   1.000
_cell.length_c   1.000
_cell.angle_alpha   90.00
_cell.angle_beta   90.00
_cell.angle_gamma   90.00
#
_symmetry.space_group_name_H-M   'P 1'
#
loop_
_entity.id
_entity.type
_entity.pdbx_description
1 polymer ?
#
loop_
_entity_poly.entity_id
_entity_poly.type
_entity_poly.pdbx_seq_one_letter_code
_entity_poly.pdbx_strand_id
1 'polypeptide(L)'
;MSTTRGAALGVVLFSGGRGSGALTRQLVRHTGLSLTVAINGYDDGASTGEVRRFLGDSLGPSDFRKNASRLATELRTCSASLIEVLDSRLPPGIGAEDALGQLDTIIAGRAGEWLHLFLDAYRASGKPFAFGDCSVGNLVFAGGYLRCGRNFNRTVDAYAALLGLPTGLIENVTDGGDAWLVAIDADGRILEREAEIAGARTHNRVRDIFLIDRPLEDDEARRLEAAGADTAAAEFARRAPRIALNSRLAERIASAGVIIYAP
;
A
#
# COMPACT_ATOMS: atom_id res chain seq x y z
N MET A 1 20.35 -34.74 25.39
CA MET A 1 20.84 -33.37 25.13
C MET A 1 19.70 -32.57 24.54
N SER A 2 19.12 -31.67 25.34
CA SER A 2 18.03 -30.79 24.91
C SER A 2 18.63 -29.70 24.02
N THR A 3 18.38 -29.76 22.72
CA THR A 3 18.70 -28.66 21.81
C THR A 3 17.73 -27.52 22.08
N THR A 4 18.15 -26.53 22.85
CA THR A 4 17.55 -25.19 22.79
C THR A 4 17.61 -24.73 21.34
N ARG A 5 16.51 -24.83 20.60
CA ARG A 5 16.34 -24.07 19.36
C ARG A 5 16.57 -22.61 19.75
N GLY A 6 17.66 -22.01 19.28
CA GLY A 6 17.88 -20.58 19.45
C GLY A 6 16.66 -19.82 18.96
N ALA A 7 16.27 -18.77 19.68
CA ALA A 7 15.17 -17.90 19.24
C ALA A 7 15.43 -17.43 17.81
N ALA A 8 14.41 -17.48 16.95
CA ALA A 8 14.55 -17.03 15.57
C ALA A 8 15.00 -15.56 15.53
N LEU A 9 15.97 -15.24 14.68
CA LEU A 9 16.48 -13.88 14.53
C LEU A 9 15.37 -13.00 13.92
N GLY A 10 14.99 -11.93 14.62
CA GLY A 10 14.03 -10.95 14.13
C GLY A 10 14.62 -10.15 12.96
N VAL A 11 13.92 -10.12 11.83
CA VAL A 11 14.29 -9.33 10.65
C VAL A 11 13.13 -8.43 10.28
N VAL A 12 13.37 -7.12 10.20
CA VAL A 12 12.43 -6.14 9.65
C VAL A 12 12.92 -5.72 8.28
N LEU A 13 12.11 -5.95 7.25
CA LEU A 13 12.38 -5.55 5.88
C LEU A 13 11.44 -4.40 5.49
N PHE A 14 11.96 -3.19 5.36
CA PHE A 14 11.24 -2.09 4.74
C PHE A 14 11.19 -2.32 3.23
N SER A 15 9.99 -2.36 2.68
CA SER A 15 9.74 -2.71 1.28
C SER A 15 8.59 -1.89 0.71
N GLY A 16 8.72 -1.47 -0.55
CA GLY A 16 7.60 -1.10 -1.41
C GLY A 16 7.19 -2.26 -2.33
N GLY A 17 6.91 -1.95 -3.60
CA GLY A 17 6.39 -2.88 -4.60
C GLY A 17 7.35 -4.01 -5.04
N ARG A 18 8.24 -3.74 -6.02
CA ARG A 18 8.90 -4.80 -6.82
C ARG A 18 10.36 -5.10 -6.50
N GLY A 19 11.13 -4.13 -5.98
CA GLY A 19 12.59 -4.26 -5.80
C GLY A 19 13.03 -5.31 -4.77
N SER A 20 12.19 -5.61 -3.78
CA SER A 20 12.48 -6.54 -2.69
C SER A 20 12.19 -8.03 -2.99
N GLY A 21 11.55 -8.34 -4.13
CA GLY A 21 10.93 -9.65 -4.32
C GLY A 21 11.87 -10.85 -4.19
N ALA A 22 13.09 -10.75 -4.71
CA ALA A 22 14.09 -11.82 -4.59
C ALA A 22 14.57 -12.01 -3.15
N LEU A 23 14.81 -10.92 -2.43
CA LEU A 23 15.24 -10.93 -1.04
C LEU A 23 14.17 -11.49 -0.12
N THR A 24 12.93 -11.01 -0.25
CA THR A 24 11.78 -11.49 0.54
C THR A 24 11.58 -13.00 0.40
N ARG A 25 11.71 -13.55 -0.81
CA ARG A 25 11.59 -15.00 -1.05
C ARG A 25 12.64 -15.82 -0.29
N GLN A 26 13.88 -15.35 -0.24
CA GLN A 26 14.95 -16.05 0.46
C GLN A 26 14.77 -15.97 1.98
N LEU A 27 14.41 -14.79 2.50
CA LEU A 27 14.23 -14.56 3.93
C LEU A 27 13.05 -15.37 4.50
N VAL A 28 11.92 -15.40 3.80
CA VAL A 28 10.68 -16.01 4.32
C VAL A 28 10.78 -17.55 4.45
N ARG A 29 11.66 -18.20 3.69
CA ARG A 29 11.90 -19.66 3.78
C ARG A 29 12.84 -20.06 4.89
N HIS A 30 13.57 -19.11 5.47
CA HIS A 30 14.60 -19.42 6.45
C HIS A 30 13.98 -19.62 7.84
N THR A 31 13.92 -20.87 8.30
CA THR A 31 13.27 -21.25 9.57
C THR A 31 13.91 -20.65 10.82
N GLY A 32 15.16 -20.20 10.73
CA GLY A 32 15.85 -19.46 11.78
C GLY A 32 15.54 -17.96 11.83
N LEU A 33 14.69 -17.44 10.94
CA LEU A 33 14.32 -16.02 10.88
C LEU A 33 12.85 -15.81 11.24
N SER A 34 12.57 -14.68 11.89
CA SER A 34 11.23 -14.16 12.11
C SER A 34 11.10 -12.85 11.33
N LEU A 35 10.55 -12.94 10.12
CA LEU A 35 10.45 -11.83 9.17
C LEU A 35 9.20 -10.99 9.40
N THR A 36 9.36 -9.67 9.37
CA THR A 36 8.29 -8.68 9.23
C THR A 36 8.60 -7.81 8.01
N VAL A 37 7.67 -7.73 7.06
CA VAL A 37 7.74 -6.86 5.88
C VAL A 37 6.96 -5.58 6.18
N ALA A 38 7.68 -4.48 6.38
CA ALA A 38 7.13 -3.17 6.66
C ALA A 38 6.90 -2.40 5.36
N ILE A 39 5.65 -1.99 5.12
CA ILE A 39 5.21 -1.36 3.87
C ILE A 39 4.57 -0.01 4.20
N ASN A 40 4.90 1.04 3.46
CA ASN A 40 4.18 2.31 3.56
C ASN A 40 2.96 2.29 2.61
N GLY A 41 1.88 2.98 2.99
CA GLY A 41 0.64 3.01 2.23
C GLY A 41 0.41 4.29 1.42
N TYR A 42 1.46 5.05 1.09
CA TYR A 42 1.28 6.37 0.49
C TYR A 42 1.24 6.41 -1.05
N ASP A 43 1.35 5.26 -1.71
CA ASP A 43 1.09 5.12 -3.15
C ASP A 43 -0.30 5.68 -3.50
N ASP A 44 -0.33 6.60 -4.44
CA ASP A 44 -1.54 7.22 -5.00
C ASP A 44 -1.62 7.05 -6.53
N GLY A 45 -0.81 6.16 -7.12
CA GLY A 45 -0.81 5.93 -8.55
C GLY A 45 -1.95 5.03 -9.04
N ALA A 46 -2.46 5.32 -10.24
CA ALA A 46 -3.38 4.47 -11.01
C ALA A 46 -4.54 3.90 -10.17
N SER A 47 -4.74 2.57 -10.19
CA SER A 47 -5.75 1.87 -9.40
C SER A 47 -5.66 2.11 -7.89
N THR A 48 -4.46 2.37 -7.34
CA THR A 48 -4.29 2.70 -5.92
C THR A 48 -4.91 4.06 -5.62
N GLY A 49 -4.52 5.08 -6.40
CA GLY A 49 -5.04 6.44 -6.27
C GLY A 49 -6.55 6.51 -6.43
N GLU A 50 -7.09 5.74 -7.35
CA GLU A 50 -8.53 5.71 -7.60
C GLU A 50 -9.32 5.16 -6.40
N VAL A 51 -8.82 4.11 -5.74
CA VAL A 51 -9.40 3.60 -4.48
C VAL A 51 -9.30 4.63 -3.37
N ARG A 52 -8.14 5.29 -3.20
CA ARG A 52 -7.93 6.32 -2.18
C ARG A 52 -8.89 7.49 -2.39
N ARG A 53 -9.00 7.99 -3.63
CA ARG A 53 -9.90 9.09 -4.02
C ARG A 53 -11.36 8.76 -3.74
N PHE A 54 -11.79 7.54 -4.07
CA PHE A 54 -13.18 7.11 -3.87
C PHE A 54 -13.55 7.01 -2.38
N LEU A 55 -12.71 6.34 -1.59
CA LEU A 55 -12.95 6.13 -0.15
C LEU A 55 -12.75 7.42 0.65
N GLY A 56 -11.74 8.22 0.28
CA GLY A 56 -11.38 9.51 0.87
C GLY A 56 -10.61 9.41 2.18
N ASP A 57 -10.47 8.22 2.75
CA ASP A 57 -9.88 7.99 4.07
C ASP A 57 -9.06 6.70 4.14
N SER A 58 -8.70 6.09 3.00
CA SER A 58 -7.89 4.87 2.95
C SER A 58 -6.49 5.19 2.46
N LEU A 59 -5.51 4.49 3.03
CA LEU A 59 -4.18 4.35 2.44
C LEU A 59 -4.24 3.47 1.17
N GLY A 60 -3.15 3.49 0.40
CA GLY A 60 -2.98 2.75 -0.83
C GLY A 60 -2.81 1.24 -0.64
N PRO A 61 -3.71 0.39 -1.16
CA PRO A 61 -3.67 -1.06 -0.92
C PRO A 61 -2.64 -1.86 -1.74
N SER A 62 -2.15 -1.29 -2.85
CA SER A 62 -1.44 -2.06 -3.89
C SER A 62 -0.20 -2.79 -3.39
N ASP A 63 0.68 -2.13 -2.64
CA ASP A 63 1.93 -2.75 -2.21
C ASP A 63 1.73 -3.80 -1.12
N PHE A 64 0.73 -3.62 -0.26
CA PHE A 64 0.29 -4.64 0.70
C PHE A 64 -0.22 -5.89 -0.01
N ARG A 65 -1.16 -5.75 -0.94
CA ARG A 65 -1.70 -6.92 -1.65
C ARG A 65 -0.64 -7.63 -2.49
N LYS A 66 0.24 -6.90 -3.18
CA LYS A 66 1.26 -7.50 -4.04
C LYS A 66 2.28 -8.28 -3.21
N ASN A 67 2.65 -7.75 -2.04
CA ASN A 67 3.51 -8.48 -1.11
C ASN A 67 2.76 -9.69 -0.52
N ALA A 68 1.48 -9.57 -0.19
CA ALA A 68 0.67 -10.69 0.26
C ALA A 68 0.57 -11.80 -0.79
N SER A 69 0.19 -11.51 -2.04
CA SER A 69 0.15 -12.48 -3.15
C SER A 69 1.50 -13.17 -3.34
N ARG A 70 2.59 -12.41 -3.33
CA ARG A 70 3.96 -12.94 -3.46
C ARG A 70 4.33 -13.88 -2.32
N LEU A 71 4.12 -13.46 -1.08
CA LEU A 71 4.43 -14.26 0.12
C LEU A 71 3.56 -15.53 0.17
N ALA A 72 2.29 -15.41 -0.17
CA ALA A 72 1.36 -16.53 -0.18
C ALA A 72 1.70 -17.57 -1.26
N THR A 73 2.14 -17.10 -2.43
CA THR A 73 2.69 -17.95 -3.50
C THR A 73 3.94 -18.69 -3.00
N GLU A 74 4.86 -17.96 -2.38
CA GLU A 74 6.16 -18.48 -1.95
C GLU A 74 6.03 -19.55 -0.86
N LEU A 75 5.15 -19.29 0.10
CA LEU A 75 4.84 -20.15 1.24
C LEU A 75 3.74 -21.19 0.95
N ARG A 76 3.08 -21.09 -0.20
CA ARG A 76 1.96 -21.94 -0.63
C ARG A 76 0.82 -21.97 0.40
N THR A 77 0.43 -20.79 0.90
CA THR A 77 -0.58 -20.66 1.97
C THR A 77 -2.02 -20.59 1.47
N CYS A 78 -2.24 -20.36 0.17
CA CYS A 78 -3.55 -20.40 -0.47
C CYS A 78 -3.47 -20.93 -1.91
N SER A 79 -4.62 -21.06 -2.58
CA SER A 79 -4.67 -21.58 -3.95
C SER A 79 -4.10 -20.57 -4.96
N ALA A 80 -3.44 -21.08 -5.99
CA ALA A 80 -2.97 -20.25 -7.11
C ALA A 80 -4.13 -19.50 -7.79
N SER A 81 -5.31 -20.13 -7.90
CA SER A 81 -6.51 -19.51 -8.47
C SER A 81 -6.98 -18.29 -7.69
N LEU A 82 -6.86 -18.27 -6.36
CA LEU A 82 -7.21 -17.10 -5.55
C LEU A 82 -6.23 -15.96 -5.84
N ILE A 83 -4.93 -16.27 -5.90
CA ILE A 83 -3.90 -15.29 -6.22
C ILE A 83 -4.11 -14.72 -7.63
N GLU A 84 -4.40 -15.56 -8.63
CA GLU A 84 -4.69 -15.15 -10.00
C GLU A 84 -5.87 -14.19 -10.07
N VAL A 85 -6.96 -14.48 -9.37
CA VAL A 85 -8.13 -13.58 -9.30
C VAL A 85 -7.75 -12.24 -8.65
N LEU A 86 -7.06 -12.25 -7.51
CA LEU A 86 -6.66 -11.02 -6.81
C LEU A 86 -5.66 -10.17 -7.61
N ASP A 87 -4.77 -10.80 -8.35
CA ASP A 87 -3.77 -10.11 -9.18
C ASP A 87 -4.29 -9.73 -10.56
N SER A 88 -5.46 -10.24 -10.97
CA SER A 88 -6.12 -9.86 -12.22
C SER A 88 -6.49 -8.37 -12.26
N ARG A 89 -6.56 -7.85 -13.49
CA ARG A 89 -6.85 -6.45 -13.80
C ARG A 89 -8.00 -6.39 -14.78
N LEU A 90 -8.87 -5.41 -14.57
CA LEU A 90 -9.95 -5.13 -15.51
C LEU A 90 -9.39 -4.55 -16.82
N PRO A 91 -10.08 -4.77 -17.97
CA PRO A 91 -9.67 -4.20 -19.23
C PRO A 91 -9.45 -2.68 -19.16
N PRO A 92 -8.38 -2.14 -19.78
CA PRO A 92 -8.22 -0.71 -19.91
C PRO A 92 -9.44 -0.09 -20.62
N GLY A 93 -9.96 1.03 -20.09
CA GLY A 93 -11.09 1.74 -20.68
C GLY A 93 -12.47 1.08 -20.50
N ILE A 94 -12.59 0.02 -19.68
CA ILE A 94 -13.90 -0.58 -19.36
C ILE A 94 -14.85 0.45 -18.74
N GLY A 95 -16.10 0.47 -19.20
CA GLY A 95 -17.16 1.28 -18.61
C GLY A 95 -17.61 0.72 -17.25
N ALA A 96 -18.23 1.55 -16.42
CA ALA A 96 -18.68 1.12 -15.09
C ALA A 96 -19.70 -0.02 -15.14
N GLU A 97 -20.65 0.00 -16.07
CA GLU A 97 -21.67 -1.05 -16.23
C GLU A 97 -21.04 -2.41 -16.57
N ASP A 98 -20.16 -2.45 -17.58
CA ASP A 98 -19.43 -3.66 -17.97
C ASP A 98 -18.52 -4.17 -16.85
N ALA A 99 -17.86 -3.26 -16.12
CA ALA A 99 -17.01 -3.62 -14.99
C ALA A 99 -17.82 -4.28 -13.87
N LEU A 100 -18.98 -3.72 -13.52
CA LEU A 100 -19.89 -4.33 -12.54
C LEU A 100 -20.34 -5.71 -13.00
N GLY A 101 -20.76 -5.84 -14.27
CA GLY A 101 -21.18 -7.11 -14.84
C GLY A 101 -20.10 -8.20 -14.75
N GLN A 102 -18.82 -7.85 -14.99
CA GLN A 102 -17.71 -8.79 -14.80
C GLN A 102 -17.46 -9.11 -13.32
N LEU A 103 -17.41 -8.10 -12.46
CA LEU A 103 -17.06 -8.26 -11.04
C LEU A 103 -18.13 -9.01 -10.25
N ASP A 104 -19.42 -8.84 -10.57
CA ASP A 104 -20.54 -9.56 -9.93
C ASP A 104 -20.48 -11.08 -10.16
N THR A 105 -19.78 -11.54 -11.19
CA THR A 105 -19.58 -12.99 -11.42
C THR A 105 -18.53 -13.59 -10.49
N ILE A 106 -17.75 -12.77 -9.79
CA ILE A 106 -16.68 -13.22 -8.87
C ILE A 106 -17.30 -13.53 -7.50
N ILE A 107 -17.82 -14.75 -7.34
CA ILE A 107 -18.66 -15.15 -6.20
C ILE A 107 -17.98 -16.05 -5.15
N ALA A 108 -16.72 -16.47 -5.35
CA ALA A 108 -16.14 -17.52 -4.51
C ALA A 108 -15.48 -16.99 -3.22
N GLY A 109 -16.02 -17.43 -2.07
CA GLY A 109 -15.41 -17.29 -0.74
C GLY A 109 -15.30 -15.86 -0.20
N ARG A 110 -14.51 -15.69 0.87
CA ARG A 110 -14.35 -14.41 1.58
C ARG A 110 -13.87 -13.25 0.68
N ALA A 111 -13.07 -13.54 -0.35
CA ALA A 111 -12.61 -12.53 -1.30
C ALA A 111 -13.79 -11.96 -2.12
N GLY A 112 -14.70 -12.83 -2.58
CA GLY A 112 -15.93 -12.42 -3.25
C GLY A 112 -16.83 -11.60 -2.34
N GLU A 113 -17.02 -12.01 -1.08
CA GLU A 113 -17.81 -11.24 -0.10
C GLU A 113 -17.27 -9.80 0.05
N TRP A 114 -15.95 -9.64 0.14
CA TRP A 114 -15.35 -8.32 0.31
C TRP A 114 -15.45 -7.50 -0.97
N LEU A 115 -15.26 -8.11 -2.15
CA LEU A 115 -15.50 -7.41 -3.41
C LEU A 115 -16.91 -6.83 -3.45
N HIS A 116 -17.94 -7.63 -3.14
CA HIS A 116 -19.33 -7.17 -3.15
C HIS A 116 -19.58 -6.03 -2.16
N LEU A 117 -18.96 -6.04 -0.97
CA LEU A 117 -19.05 -4.91 -0.04
C LEU A 117 -18.53 -3.60 -0.66
N PHE A 118 -17.46 -3.65 -1.45
CA PHE A 118 -16.99 -2.48 -2.18
C PHE A 118 -17.98 -2.07 -3.29
N LEU A 119 -18.50 -3.02 -4.08
CA LEU A 119 -19.44 -2.74 -5.15
C LEU A 119 -20.75 -2.13 -4.64
N ASP A 120 -21.25 -2.61 -3.50
CA ASP A 120 -22.44 -2.07 -2.86
C ASP A 120 -22.20 -0.65 -2.35
N ALA A 121 -21.03 -0.38 -1.76
CA ALA A 121 -20.64 0.97 -1.38
C ALA A 121 -20.51 1.90 -2.59
N TYR A 122 -19.95 1.43 -3.70
CA TYR A 122 -19.91 2.15 -4.96
C TYR A 122 -21.31 2.52 -5.47
N ARG A 123 -22.19 1.52 -5.60
CA ARG A 123 -23.59 1.70 -6.03
C ARG A 123 -24.35 2.69 -5.15
N ALA A 124 -24.18 2.61 -3.83
CA ALA A 124 -24.84 3.48 -2.87
C ALA A 124 -24.29 4.92 -2.86
N SER A 125 -23.03 5.11 -3.24
CA SER A 125 -22.36 6.42 -3.12
C SER A 125 -22.78 7.43 -4.19
N GLY A 126 -23.14 6.96 -5.39
CA GLY A 126 -23.31 7.82 -6.58
C GLY A 126 -22.03 8.54 -7.04
N LYS A 127 -20.87 8.27 -6.43
CA LYS A 127 -19.59 8.89 -6.79
C LYS A 127 -19.02 8.21 -8.04
N PRO A 128 -18.32 8.96 -8.92
CA PRO A 128 -17.63 8.36 -10.04
C PRO A 128 -16.49 7.44 -9.55
N PHE A 129 -16.27 6.32 -10.24
CA PHE A 129 -15.13 5.43 -10.07
C PHE A 129 -14.60 4.95 -11.42
N ALA A 130 -13.29 5.07 -11.65
CA ALA A 130 -12.62 4.61 -12.86
C ALA A 130 -12.16 3.14 -12.71
N PHE A 131 -12.95 2.21 -13.24
CA PHE A 131 -12.64 0.78 -13.19
C PHE A 131 -11.55 0.34 -14.18
N GLY A 132 -11.25 1.14 -15.20
CA GLY A 132 -10.24 0.84 -16.21
C GLY A 132 -8.87 0.54 -15.60
N ASP A 133 -8.30 -0.61 -15.95
CA ASP A 133 -7.03 -1.07 -15.39
C ASP A 133 -7.03 -1.05 -13.85
N CYS A 134 -8.17 -1.39 -13.21
CA CYS A 134 -8.23 -1.59 -11.77
C CYS A 134 -7.89 -3.04 -11.43
N SER A 135 -7.06 -3.23 -10.40
CA SER A 135 -6.80 -4.58 -9.88
C SER A 135 -8.00 -5.06 -9.04
N VAL A 136 -8.45 -6.29 -9.28
CA VAL A 136 -9.52 -6.91 -8.47
C VAL A 136 -9.12 -6.97 -7.00
N GLY A 137 -7.86 -7.31 -6.71
CA GLY A 137 -7.33 -7.33 -5.35
C GLY A 137 -7.38 -5.98 -4.64
N ASN A 138 -7.28 -4.85 -5.36
CA ASN A 138 -7.47 -3.52 -4.77
C ASN A 138 -8.92 -3.30 -4.35
N LEU A 139 -9.88 -3.75 -5.15
CA LEU A 139 -11.31 -3.66 -4.84
C LEU A 139 -11.69 -4.57 -3.67
N VAL A 140 -11.14 -5.79 -3.64
CA VAL A 140 -11.27 -6.72 -2.50
C VAL A 140 -10.69 -6.11 -1.24
N PHE A 141 -9.50 -5.50 -1.31
CA PHE A 141 -8.89 -4.82 -0.15
C PHE A 141 -9.76 -3.65 0.31
N ALA A 142 -10.27 -2.83 -0.60
CA ALA A 142 -11.16 -1.71 -0.31
C ALA A 142 -12.45 -2.17 0.40
N GLY A 143 -13.06 -3.27 -0.04
CA GLY A 143 -14.21 -3.84 0.67
C GLY A 143 -13.86 -4.44 2.03
N GLY A 144 -12.67 -5.05 2.14
CA GLY A 144 -12.09 -5.46 3.42
C GLY A 144 -11.90 -4.28 4.39
N TYR A 145 -11.50 -3.12 3.86
CA TYR A 145 -11.34 -1.89 4.63
C TYR A 145 -12.66 -1.39 5.21
N LEU A 146 -13.72 -1.38 4.39
CA LEU A 146 -15.07 -1.09 4.85
C LEU A 146 -15.53 -2.08 5.92
N ARG A 147 -15.32 -3.38 5.69
CA ARG A 147 -15.65 -4.44 6.66
C ARG A 147 -14.91 -4.28 7.98
N CYS A 148 -13.66 -3.86 7.95
CA CYS A 148 -12.82 -3.66 9.13
C CYS A 148 -13.11 -2.34 9.86
N GLY A 149 -14.22 -1.67 9.53
CA GLY A 149 -14.62 -0.42 10.18
C GLY A 149 -13.68 0.73 9.85
N ARG A 150 -13.15 0.76 8.61
CA ARG A 150 -12.21 1.78 8.14
C ARG A 150 -10.94 1.85 8.99
N ASN A 151 -10.46 0.67 9.43
CA ASN A 151 -9.19 0.53 10.13
C ASN A 151 -8.18 -0.15 9.21
N PHE A 152 -7.18 0.61 8.73
CA PHE A 152 -6.27 0.12 7.71
C PHE A 152 -5.38 -1.03 8.20
N ASN A 153 -4.80 -0.90 9.40
CA ASN A 153 -3.91 -1.93 9.94
C ASN A 153 -4.65 -3.25 10.23
N ARG A 154 -5.89 -3.17 10.70
CA ARG A 154 -6.77 -4.35 10.83
C ARG A 154 -7.09 -4.97 9.46
N THR A 155 -7.23 -4.14 8.43
CA THR A 155 -7.47 -4.60 7.06
C THR A 155 -6.24 -5.32 6.50
N VAL A 156 -5.03 -4.82 6.76
CA VAL A 156 -3.77 -5.51 6.39
C VAL A 156 -3.73 -6.91 7.02
N ASP A 157 -4.03 -7.03 8.32
CA ASP A 157 -4.08 -8.33 9.00
C ASP A 157 -5.14 -9.25 8.41
N ALA A 158 -6.35 -8.73 8.19
CA ALA A 158 -7.46 -9.50 7.65
C ALA A 158 -7.16 -9.96 6.21
N TYR A 159 -6.56 -9.11 5.39
CA TYR A 159 -6.18 -9.43 4.01
C TYR A 159 -5.02 -10.44 3.98
N ALA A 160 -4.02 -10.31 4.85
CA ALA A 160 -2.98 -11.33 5.01
C ALA A 160 -3.59 -12.69 5.39
N ALA A 161 -4.53 -12.70 6.35
CA ALA A 161 -5.24 -13.91 6.76
C ALA A 161 -6.18 -14.47 5.68
N LEU A 162 -6.68 -13.65 4.75
CA LEU A 162 -7.43 -14.11 3.57
C LEU A 162 -6.56 -15.01 2.69
N LEU A 163 -5.26 -14.71 2.59
CA LEU A 163 -4.27 -15.50 1.84
C LEU A 163 -3.54 -16.53 2.71
N GLY A 164 -3.97 -16.75 3.96
CA GLY A 164 -3.37 -17.72 4.87
C GLY A 164 -2.00 -17.32 5.44
N LEU A 165 -1.65 -16.03 5.37
CA LEU A 165 -0.42 -15.51 5.94
C LEU A 165 -0.59 -15.21 7.43
N PRO A 166 0.47 -15.40 8.26
CA PRO A 166 0.41 -15.10 9.67
C PRO A 166 0.40 -13.58 9.92
N THR A 167 -0.33 -13.16 10.95
CA THR A 167 -0.28 -11.81 11.50
C THR A 167 1.16 -11.45 11.90
N GLY A 168 1.59 -10.22 11.65
CA GLY A 168 2.97 -9.78 11.94
C GLY A 168 3.95 -9.94 10.77
N LEU A 169 3.59 -10.70 9.73
CA LEU A 169 4.44 -10.87 8.55
C LEU A 169 4.41 -9.66 7.63
N ILE A 170 3.27 -8.98 7.52
CA ILE A 170 3.12 -7.74 6.76
C ILE A 170 2.59 -6.67 7.71
N GLU A 171 3.27 -5.54 7.77
CA GLU A 171 2.88 -4.39 8.59
C GLU A 171 2.75 -3.13 7.74
N ASN A 172 1.73 -2.34 8.03
CA ASN A 172 1.79 -0.93 7.67
C ASN A 172 2.83 -0.24 8.56
N VAL A 173 3.64 0.64 7.96
CA VAL A 173 4.59 1.48 8.70
C VAL A 173 3.88 2.40 9.68
N THR A 174 2.70 2.89 9.34
CA THR A 174 2.00 3.88 10.15
C THR A 174 0.83 3.30 10.93
N ASP A 175 0.30 4.06 11.87
CA ASP A 175 -0.94 3.78 12.60
C ASP A 175 -2.21 3.71 11.71
N GLY A 176 -2.07 3.95 10.40
CA GLY A 176 -3.16 4.03 9.44
C GLY A 176 -3.51 5.45 9.03
N GLY A 177 -2.82 6.47 9.59
CA GLY A 177 -2.97 7.86 9.18
C GLY A 177 -2.62 8.10 7.72
N ASP A 178 -3.50 8.78 7.00
CA ASP A 178 -3.35 9.13 5.58
C ASP A 178 -2.48 10.37 5.39
N ALA A 179 -1.73 10.39 4.28
CA ALA A 179 -0.88 11.50 3.87
C ALA A 179 -0.60 11.43 2.37
N TRP A 180 -0.11 12.54 1.83
CA TRP A 180 0.28 12.66 0.43
C TRP A 180 1.77 12.96 0.34
N LEU A 181 2.48 12.19 -0.49
CA LEU A 181 3.91 12.35 -0.72
C LEU A 181 4.12 13.39 -1.81
N VAL A 182 4.80 14.47 -1.45
CA VAL A 182 5.28 15.50 -2.38
C VAL A 182 6.79 15.60 -2.31
N ALA A 183 7.42 16.10 -3.38
CA ALA A 183 8.84 16.34 -3.39
C ALA A 183 9.18 17.71 -3.97
N ILE A 184 10.37 18.18 -3.62
CA ILE A 184 11.01 19.30 -4.29
C ILE A 184 12.24 18.75 -4.98
N ASP A 185 12.40 19.01 -6.28
CA ASP A 185 13.59 18.61 -7.01
C ASP A 185 14.76 19.61 -6.82
N ALA A 186 15.92 19.29 -7.39
CA ALA A 186 17.16 20.03 -7.24
C ALA A 186 17.12 21.37 -7.97
N ASP A 187 16.19 21.53 -8.93
CA ASP A 187 15.92 22.76 -9.64
C ASP A 187 14.84 23.60 -8.92
N GLY A 188 14.31 23.10 -7.79
CA GLY A 188 13.26 23.75 -6.99
C GLY A 188 11.85 23.49 -7.49
N ARG A 189 11.66 22.59 -8.45
CA ARG A 189 10.33 22.23 -8.96
C ARG A 189 9.59 21.35 -7.98
N ILE A 190 8.28 21.51 -7.93
CA ILE A 190 7.42 20.70 -7.09
C ILE A 190 6.94 19.48 -7.86
N LEU A 191 7.11 18.30 -7.27
CA LEU A 191 6.54 17.04 -7.75
C LEU A 191 5.37 16.69 -6.83
N GLU A 192 4.16 16.68 -7.39
CA GLU A 192 2.92 16.73 -6.61
C GLU A 192 2.45 15.34 -6.15
N ARG A 193 2.98 14.28 -6.77
CA ARG A 193 2.50 12.89 -6.62
C ARG A 193 3.65 11.90 -6.64
N GLU A 194 3.46 10.73 -6.02
CA GLU A 194 4.46 9.67 -6.01
C GLU A 194 4.82 9.20 -7.42
N ALA A 195 3.86 9.17 -8.34
CA ALA A 195 4.09 8.78 -9.73
C ALA A 195 5.11 9.69 -10.45
N GLU A 196 5.09 10.99 -10.16
CA GLU A 196 6.03 11.98 -10.73
C GLU A 196 7.43 11.81 -10.11
N ILE A 197 7.47 11.60 -8.79
CA ILE A 197 8.71 11.32 -8.04
C ILE A 197 9.38 10.05 -8.57
N ALA A 198 8.60 8.98 -8.79
CA ALA A 198 9.09 7.71 -9.33
C ALA A 198 9.50 7.81 -10.81
N GLY A 199 8.88 8.71 -11.58
CA GLY A 199 9.22 9.00 -12.98
C GLY A 199 10.51 9.81 -13.16
N ALA A 200 10.92 10.57 -12.13
CA ALA A 200 12.15 11.39 -12.12
C ALA A 200 13.47 10.58 -12.10
N ARG A 201 13.39 9.26 -12.25
CA ARG A 201 14.51 8.28 -12.25
C ARG A 201 15.59 8.53 -13.32
N THR A 202 15.38 9.43 -14.28
CA THR A 202 16.45 9.75 -15.23
C THR A 202 17.58 10.57 -14.63
N HIS A 203 17.45 11.23 -13.46
CA HIS A 203 18.55 12.07 -12.94
C HIS A 203 18.78 12.18 -11.42
N ASN A 204 18.15 11.40 -10.52
CA ASN A 204 18.37 11.52 -9.05
C ASN A 204 18.38 12.99 -8.58
N ARG A 205 17.33 13.74 -8.93
CA ARG A 205 17.22 15.18 -8.68
C ARG A 205 16.33 15.53 -7.50
N VAL A 206 15.90 14.60 -6.65
CA VAL A 206 15.05 14.99 -5.51
C VAL A 206 15.91 15.68 -4.45
N ARG A 207 15.58 16.93 -4.12
CA ARG A 207 16.20 17.69 -3.03
C ARG A 207 15.67 17.24 -1.68
N ASP A 208 14.35 17.13 -1.56
CA ASP A 208 13.68 16.72 -0.33
C ASP A 208 12.28 16.15 -0.61
N ILE A 209 11.75 15.37 0.32
CA ILE A 209 10.41 14.78 0.28
C ILE A 209 9.63 15.12 1.54
N PHE A 210 8.33 15.31 1.40
CA PHE A 210 7.44 15.68 2.50
C PHE A 210 6.16 14.86 2.45
N LEU A 211 5.61 14.58 3.62
CA LEU A 211 4.24 14.12 3.77
C LEU A 211 3.38 15.33 4.15
N ILE A 212 2.31 15.56 3.41
CA ILE A 212 1.34 16.63 3.66
C ILE A 212 -0.04 16.06 3.98
N ASP A 213 -0.87 16.87 4.64
CA ASP A 213 -2.18 16.54 5.22
C ASP A 213 -3.38 16.52 4.26
N ARG A 214 -3.19 16.96 3.01
CA ARG A 214 -4.18 16.91 1.91
C ARG A 214 -3.43 16.94 0.58
N PRO A 215 -4.06 16.50 -0.54
CA PRO A 215 -3.46 16.65 -1.87
C PRO A 215 -3.01 18.09 -2.13
N LEU A 216 -1.93 18.22 -2.90
CA LEU A 216 -1.54 19.52 -3.42
C LEU A 216 -2.38 19.83 -4.65
N GLU A 217 -2.98 21.02 -4.68
CA GLU A 217 -3.74 21.51 -5.84
C GLU A 217 -2.78 22.22 -6.80
N ASP A 218 -3.00 22.11 -8.11
CA ASP A 218 -2.11 22.69 -9.14
C ASP A 218 -1.82 24.19 -8.93
N ASP A 219 -2.82 24.98 -8.50
CA ASP A 219 -2.67 26.41 -8.21
C ASP A 219 -1.86 26.67 -6.93
N GLU A 220 -1.91 25.76 -5.97
CA GLU A 220 -1.07 25.81 -4.77
C GLU A 220 0.37 25.45 -5.12
N ALA A 221 0.59 24.40 -5.91
CA ALA A 221 1.91 24.00 -6.39
C ALA A 221 2.59 25.14 -7.17
N ARG A 222 1.90 25.73 -8.17
CA ARG A 222 2.45 26.86 -8.95
C ARG A 222 2.86 28.05 -8.09
N ARG A 223 2.05 28.39 -7.07
CA ARG A 223 2.37 29.50 -6.15
C ARG A 223 3.57 29.20 -5.27
N LEU A 224 3.67 27.98 -4.74
CA LEU A 224 4.80 27.58 -3.89
C LEU A 224 6.09 27.47 -4.68
N GLU A 225 6.05 26.97 -5.92
CA GLU A 225 7.21 26.94 -6.82
C GLU A 225 7.70 28.37 -7.14
N ALA A 226 6.78 29.29 -7.46
CA ALA A 226 7.12 30.69 -7.70
C ALA A 226 7.68 31.42 -6.45
N ALA A 227 7.26 30.99 -5.25
CA ALA A 227 7.75 31.53 -3.97
C ALA A 227 9.14 30.99 -3.56
N GLY A 228 9.66 30.01 -4.31
CA GLY A 228 10.97 29.43 -4.11
C GLY A 228 10.96 28.20 -3.21
N ALA A 229 11.96 27.36 -3.43
CA ALA A 229 12.05 26.02 -2.86
C ALA A 229 12.08 26.00 -1.31
N ASP A 230 12.72 26.97 -0.67
CA ASP A 230 12.78 27.02 0.81
C ASP A 230 11.44 27.43 1.42
N THR A 231 10.71 28.33 0.76
CA THR A 231 9.34 28.69 1.14
C THR A 231 8.41 27.48 1.00
N ALA A 232 8.51 26.75 -0.12
CA ALA A 232 7.75 25.52 -0.33
C ALA A 232 8.05 24.46 0.74
N ALA A 233 9.33 24.24 1.07
CA ALA A 233 9.73 23.29 2.12
C ALA A 233 9.18 23.67 3.50
N ALA A 234 9.23 24.95 3.87
CA ALA A 234 8.66 25.44 5.13
C ALA A 234 7.12 25.26 5.17
N GLU A 235 6.44 25.47 4.04
CA GLU A 235 5.01 25.22 3.92
C GLU A 235 4.67 23.73 4.08
N PHE A 236 5.38 22.86 3.36
CA PHE A 236 5.16 21.41 3.46
C PHE A 236 5.45 20.87 4.85
N ALA A 237 6.50 21.36 5.52
CA ALA A 237 6.78 21.02 6.92
C ALA A 237 5.64 21.45 7.87
N ARG A 238 5.00 22.61 7.63
CA ARG A 238 3.83 23.06 8.40
C ARG A 238 2.60 22.19 8.18
N ARG A 239 2.46 21.65 6.96
CA ARG A 239 1.38 20.75 6.56
C ARG A 239 1.62 19.29 6.93
N ALA A 240 2.72 18.98 7.63
CA ALA A 240 3.03 17.63 8.03
C ALA A 240 1.93 17.05 8.95
N PRO A 241 1.28 15.94 8.56
CA PRO A 241 0.25 15.33 9.37
C PRO A 241 0.86 14.68 10.62
N ARG A 242 0.08 14.59 11.69
CA ARG A 242 0.48 13.84 12.89
C ARG A 242 0.20 12.36 12.69
N ILE A 243 1.22 11.62 12.32
CA ILE A 243 1.14 10.19 12.04
C ILE A 243 2.09 9.45 12.96
N ALA A 244 1.57 8.47 13.70
CA ALA A 244 2.40 7.63 14.54
C ALA A 244 2.89 6.40 13.77
N LEU A 245 4.04 5.88 14.19
CA LEU A 245 4.51 4.56 13.82
C LEU A 245 3.52 3.50 14.34
N ASN A 246 3.23 2.49 13.53
CA ASN A 246 2.47 1.32 13.98
C ASN A 246 3.15 0.70 15.22
N SER A 247 2.44 0.62 16.35
CA SER A 247 3.01 0.15 17.62
C SER A 247 3.57 -1.26 17.53
N ARG A 248 2.91 -2.17 16.80
CA ARG A 248 3.40 -3.53 16.58
C ARG A 248 4.70 -3.51 15.78
N LEU A 249 4.78 -2.68 14.74
CA LEU A 249 6.03 -2.52 13.99
C LEU A 249 7.14 -1.88 14.85
N ALA A 250 6.81 -0.92 15.71
CA ALA A 250 7.78 -0.31 16.63
C ALA A 250 8.43 -1.35 17.55
N GLU A 251 7.62 -2.25 18.13
CA GLU A 251 8.11 -3.37 18.94
C GLU A 251 9.01 -4.32 18.12
N ARG A 252 8.62 -4.61 16.87
CA ARG A 252 9.41 -5.44 15.96
C ARG A 252 10.74 -4.80 15.59
N ILE A 253 10.77 -3.50 15.34
CA ILE A 253 12.01 -2.74 15.07
C ILE A 253 12.92 -2.75 16.29
N ALA A 254 12.37 -2.47 17.49
CA ALA A 254 13.14 -2.41 18.73
C ALA A 254 13.79 -3.76 19.11
N SER A 255 13.15 -4.88 18.72
CA SER A 255 13.62 -6.24 18.97
C SER A 255 14.31 -6.91 17.77
N ALA A 256 14.43 -6.20 16.64
CA ALA A 256 15.03 -6.76 15.43
C ALA A 256 16.54 -6.97 15.63
N GLY A 257 17.03 -8.15 15.21
CA GLY A 257 18.46 -8.39 15.08
C GLY A 257 19.02 -7.80 13.78
N VAL A 258 18.19 -7.62 12.76
CA VAL A 258 18.55 -7.00 11.49
C VAL A 258 17.38 -6.15 10.97
N ILE A 259 17.69 -4.93 10.52
CA ILE A 259 16.77 -4.06 9.79
C ILE A 259 17.33 -3.88 8.38
N ILE A 260 16.50 -4.12 7.37
CA ILE A 260 16.88 -4.03 5.96
C ILE A 260 16.00 -3.00 5.27
N TYR A 261 16.63 -2.07 4.56
CA TYR A 261 15.96 -1.19 3.61
C TYR A 261 16.13 -1.78 2.21
N ALA A 262 15.04 -2.31 1.64
CA ALA A 262 15.09 -2.94 0.32
C ALA A 262 15.39 -1.91 -0.79
N PRO A 263 16.03 -2.34 -1.89
CA PRO A 263 16.26 -1.50 -3.08
C PRO A 263 14.97 -1.23 -3.87
#